data_AF-A0A0D0ECJ7-F1
#
_entry.id   AF-A0A0D0ECJ7-F1
#
_cell.length_a   1.000
_cell.length_b   1.000
_cell.length_c   1.000
_cell.angle_alpha   90.00
_cell.angle_beta   90.00
_cell.angle_gamma   90.00
#
_symmetry.space_group_name_H-M   'P 1'
#
loop_
_entity.id
_entity.type
_entity.pdbx_description
1 polymer ?
#
loop_
_entity_poly.entity_id
_entity_poly.type
_entity_poly.pdbx_seq_one_letter_code
_entity_poly.pdbx_strand_id
1 'polypeptide(L)' 'QACVIVYILSRTMIIPCDFQLQACLVILNGCDSVITTGTGSGKTLCILIPLLL' A
#
# COMPACT_ATOMS: atom_id res chain seq x y z
N GLN A 1 -4.40 -2.64 -10.12
CA GLN A 1 -3.70 -1.45 -10.65
C GLN A 1 -2.61 -0.95 -9.71
N ALA A 2 -2.86 -0.88 -8.39
CA ALA A 2 -1.88 -0.53 -7.35
C ALA A 2 -0.44 -1.05 -7.60
N CYS A 3 -0.29 -2.36 -7.81
CA CYS A 3 1.05 -2.97 -7.98
C CYS A 3 1.81 -2.40 -9.17
N VAL A 4 1.14 -2.20 -10.31
CA VAL A 4 1.76 -1.67 -11.53
C VAL A 4 2.18 -0.22 -11.33
N ILE A 5 1.33 0.58 -10.68
CA ILE A 5 1.62 1.99 -10.38
C ILE A 5 2.85 2.10 -9.47
N VAL A 6 2.86 1.36 -8.35
CA VAL A 6 4.00 1.36 -7.42
C VAL A 6 5.26 0.84 -8.10
N TYR A 7 5.16 -0.20 -8.91
CA TYR A 7 6.29 -0.76 -9.65
C TYR A 7 6.91 0.28 -10.61
N ILE A 8 6.09 1.00 -11.38
CA ILE A 8 6.57 2.04 -12.29
C ILE A 8 7.17 3.22 -11.50
N LEU A 9 6.48 3.73 -10.49
CA LEU A 9 6.93 4.89 -9.71
C LEU A 9 8.18 4.62 -8.88
N SER A 10 8.37 3.37 -8.45
CA SER A 10 9.58 2.93 -7.74
C SER A 10 10.74 2.60 -8.68
N ARG A 11 10.67 2.94 -9.97
CA ARG A 11 11.67 2.57 -10.98
C ARG A 11 11.92 1.06 -10.99
N THR A 12 10.85 0.28 -10.99
CA THR A 12 10.86 -1.20 -11.05
C THR A 12 11.48 -1.90 -9.84
N MET A 13 11.60 -1.20 -8.70
CA MET A 13 12.28 -1.72 -7.50
C MET A 13 11.32 -2.33 -6.47
N ILE A 14 10.08 -1.86 -6.41
CA ILE A 14 9.15 -2.18 -5.31
C ILE A 14 7.88 -2.82 -5.86
N ILE A 15 7.49 -3.93 -5.24
CA ILE A 15 6.18 -4.56 -5.39
C ILE A 15 5.50 -4.52 -4.02
N PRO A 16 4.26 -4.00 -3.92
CA PRO A 16 3.54 -3.99 -2.65
C PRO A 16 3.32 -5.39 -2.06
N CYS A 17 3.42 -5.52 -0.74
CA CYS A 17 3.06 -6.74 -0.03
C CYS A 17 1.54 -6.87 0.13
N ASP A 18 1.06 -8.10 0.32
CA ASP A 18 -0.39 -8.39 0.41
C ASP A 18 -1.11 -7.57 1.48
N PHE A 19 -0.51 -7.40 2.66
CA PHE A 19 -1.13 -6.61 3.73
C PHE A 19 -1.29 -5.13 3.37
N GLN A 20 -0.42 -4.59 2.51
CA GLN A 20 -0.49 -3.20 2.03
C GLN A 20 -1.66 -3.04 1.05
N LEU A 21 -1.87 -4.05 0.20
CA LEU A 21 -3.01 -4.10 -0.72
C LEU A 21 -4.34 -4.30 0.02
N GLN A 22 -4.38 -5.17 1.03
CA GLN A 22 -5.56 -5.36 1.86
C GLN A 22 -5.93 -4.06 2.60
N ALA A 23 -4.96 -3.41 3.23
CA ALA A 23 -5.16 -2.12 3.87
C ALA A 23 -5.66 -1.06 2.87
N CYS A 24 -5.09 -1.03 1.68
CA CYS A 24 -5.50 -0.10 0.64
C CYS A 24 -6.97 -0.30 0.24
N LEU A 25 -7.44 -1.54 0.08
CA LEU A 25 -8.84 -1.82 -0.23
C LEU A 25 -9.80 -1.37 0.88
N VAL A 26 -9.42 -1.58 2.14
CA VAL A 26 -10.22 -1.12 3.29
C VAL A 26 -10.33 0.41 3.30
N ILE A 27 -9.20 1.11 3.11
CA ILE A 27 -9.15 2.58 3.08
C ILE A 27 -9.97 3.14 1.91
N LEU A 28 -9.87 2.56 0.71
CA LEU A 28 -10.64 2.99 -0.46
C LEU A 28 -12.14 2.79 -0.30
N ASN A 29 -12.57 1.87 0.57
CA ASN A 29 -13.97 1.68 0.95
C ASN A 29 -14.43 2.65 2.06
N GLY A 30 -13.63 3.66 2.39
CA GLY A 30 -13.96 4.66 3.42
C GLY A 30 -13.92 4.11 4.85
N CYS A 31 -13.25 2.97 5.06
CA CYS A 31 -13.11 2.35 6.38
C CYS A 31 -11.72 2.60 6.95
N ASP A 32 -11.64 2.72 8.28
CA ASP A 32 -10.36 2.75 8.98
C ASP A 32 -9.71 1.36 9.02
N SER A 33 -8.38 1.31 9.02
CA SER A 33 -7.59 0.07 9.07
C SER A 33 -6.54 0.13 10.18
N VAL A 34 -6.49 -0.91 11.01
CA VAL A 34 -5.44 -1.09 12.03
C VAL A 34 -4.52 -2.21 11.59
N ILE A 35 -3.23 -1.90 11.44
CA ILE A 35 -2.22 -2.86 11.01
C ILE A 35 -1.07 -2.88 12.03
N THR A 36 -0.85 -4.02 12.67
CA THR A 36 0.21 -4.17 13.67
C THR A 36 1.50 -4.65 13.01
N THR A 37 2.42 -3.72 12.72
CA THR A 37 3.75 -4.05 12.13
C THR A 37 4.85 -3.15 12.68
N GLY A 38 6.09 -3.66 12.66
CA GLY A 38 7.27 -2.89 13.00
C GLY A 38 7.62 -1.79 11.99
N THR A 39 8.61 -0.96 12.30
CA THR A 39 9.18 -0.02 11.32
C THR A 39 10.09 -0.75 10.34
N GLY A 40 10.14 -0.28 9.09
CA GLY A 40 10.81 -0.99 7.98
C GLY A 40 9.92 -2.03 7.29
N SER A 41 8.73 -2.34 7.81
CA SER A 41 7.77 -3.27 7.17
C SER A 41 7.16 -2.76 5.87
N GLY A 42 7.36 -1.49 5.52
CA GLY A 42 6.72 -0.86 4.38
C GLY A 42 5.31 -0.32 4.64
N LYS A 43 4.88 -0.18 5.91
CA LYS A 43 3.57 0.40 6.29
C LYS A 43 3.27 1.79 5.68
N THR A 44 4.29 2.55 5.27
CA THR A 44 4.11 3.82 4.53
C THR A 44 3.36 3.61 3.21
N LEU A 45 3.59 2.49 2.53
CA LEU A 45 2.88 2.15 1.29
C LEU A 45 1.38 1.90 1.53
N CYS A 46 0.97 1.45 2.72
CA CYS A 46 -0.46 1.28 3.05
C CYS A 46 -1.24 2.60 2.95
N ILE A 47 -0.57 3.74 3.18
CA ILE A 47 -1.16 5.08 3.08
C ILE A 47 -0.96 5.66 1.67
N LEU A 48 0.22 5.43 1.08
CA LEU A 48 0.56 5.99 -0.23
C LEU A 48 -0.24 5.35 -1.38
N ILE A 49 -0.47 4.04 -1.36
CA ILE A 49 -1.17 3.35 -2.45
C ILE A 49 -2.60 3.90 -2.65
N PRO A 50 -3.45 4.07 -1.60
CA PRO A 50 -4.75 4.71 -1.74
C PRO A 50 -4.71 6.13 -2.29
N LEU A 51 -3.69 6.92 -1.94
CA LEU A 51 -3.54 8.30 -2.41
C LEU A 51 -3.21 8.40 -3.91
N LEU A 52 -2.68 7.33 -4.49
CA LEU A 52 -2.30 7.26 -5.90
C LEU A 52 -3.41 6.66 -6.79
N LEU A 53 -4.51 6.19 -6.20
CA LEU A 53 -5.65 5.57 -6.88
C LEU A 53 -6.88 6.47 -6.81
#